data_AF-A0AAD7VIY0-F1
#
_entry.id   AF-A0AAD7VIY0-F1
#
_cell.length_a   1.000
_cell.length_b   1.000
_cell.length_c   1.000
_cell.angle_alpha   90.00
_cell.angle_beta   90.00
_cell.angle_gamma   90.00
#
_symmetry.space_group_name_H-M   'P 1'
#
loop_
_entity.id
_entity.type
_entity.pdbx_description
1 polymer ?
#
loop_
_entity_poly.entity_id
_entity_poly.type
_entity_poly.pdbx_seq_one_letter_code
_entity_poly.pdbx_strand_id
1 'polypeptide(L)'
;MATASVAFKSREDHWKQIELEEAREAGLAPAKVDEDGKEINPHIPQYMSSAPWYLNAVRPSLKHQRKWKSDPNYTKSWNDRGAKIFLPDKYGKGACQNCGSMTHDSKLCMERPQKMGAKWTNTHIAPDEKIETFKVDYDGQREAGMVTKHQLMPELSKGMKQEMKLEEST
;
A
#
# COMPACT_ATOMS: atom_id res chain seq x y z
N MET A 1 24.63 -24.93 22.26
CA MET A 1 24.91 -26.33 21.89
C MET A 1 23.73 -26.84 21.08
N ALA A 2 23.80 -26.81 19.75
CA ALA A 2 22.73 -27.34 18.88
C ALA A 2 23.24 -28.65 18.28
N THR A 3 22.80 -29.78 18.82
CA THR A 3 23.07 -31.10 18.24
C THR A 3 22.04 -31.35 17.15
N ALA A 4 22.32 -30.91 15.92
CA ALA A 4 21.58 -31.37 14.76
C ALA A 4 21.99 -32.81 14.47
N SER A 5 21.21 -33.79 14.95
CA SER A 5 21.33 -35.18 14.55
C SER A 5 20.82 -35.31 13.12
N VAL A 6 21.67 -35.00 12.13
CA VAL A 6 21.44 -35.39 10.75
C VAL A 6 21.64 -36.91 10.72
N ALA A 7 20.58 -37.67 10.99
CA ALA A 7 20.62 -39.11 10.89
C ALA A 7 20.90 -39.46 9.43
N PHE A 8 22.04 -40.10 9.16
CA PHE A 8 22.30 -40.73 7.87
C PHE A 8 21.16 -41.69 7.60
N LYS A 9 20.31 -41.37 6.62
CA LYS A 9 19.26 -42.28 6.18
C LYS A 9 19.94 -43.52 5.60
N SER A 10 19.47 -44.71 5.98
CA SER A 10 19.93 -45.94 5.34
C SER A 10 19.63 -45.87 3.85
N ARG A 11 20.44 -46.53 3.01
CA ARG A 11 20.18 -46.66 1.55
C ARG A 11 18.76 -47.17 1.28
N GLU A 12 18.28 -48.06 2.13
CA GLU A 12 16.93 -48.62 2.10
C GLU A 12 15.85 -47.56 2.37
N ASP A 13 16.08 -46.65 3.31
CA ASP A 13 15.13 -45.59 3.65
C ASP A 13 15.05 -44.51 2.57
N HIS A 14 16.17 -44.28 1.88
CA HIS A 14 16.21 -43.39 0.72
C HIS A 14 15.41 -43.96 -0.46
N TRP A 15 15.55 -45.26 -0.75
CA TRP A 15 14.76 -45.92 -1.79
C TRP A 15 13.27 -45.95 -1.46
N LYS A 16 12.90 -46.27 -0.21
CA LYS A 16 11.51 -46.21 0.26
C LYS A 16 10.91 -44.80 0.13
N GLN A 17 11.70 -43.75 0.32
CA GLN A 17 11.22 -42.37 0.15
C GLN A 17 10.96 -42.02 -1.31
N ILE A 18 11.82 -42.47 -2.23
CA ILE A 18 11.64 -42.27 -3.67
C ILE A 18 10.39 -43.02 -4.16
N GLU A 19 10.25 -44.30 -3.81
CA GLU A 19 9.10 -45.12 -4.20
C GLU A 19 7.78 -44.53 -3.66
N LEU A 20 7.81 -43.98 -2.45
CA LEU A 20 6.65 -43.35 -1.84
C LEU A 20 6.33 -41.99 -2.47
N GLU A 21 7.34 -41.23 -2.92
CA GLU A 21 7.13 -40.00 -3.70
C GLU A 21 6.57 -40.32 -5.10
N GLU A 22 7.06 -41.36 -5.77
CA GLU A 22 6.55 -41.85 -7.07
C GLU A 22 5.11 -42.37 -6.96
N ALA A 23 4.79 -43.13 -5.92
CA ALA A 23 3.42 -43.58 -5.65
C ALA A 23 2.46 -42.41 -5.37
N ARG A 24 2.95 -41.33 -4.75
CA ARG A 24 2.17 -40.10 -4.54
C ARG A 24 1.97 -39.33 -5.83
N GLU A 25 3.01 -39.24 -6.65
CA GLU A 25 2.95 -38.59 -7.96
C GLU A 25 1.98 -39.32 -8.90
N ALA A 26 1.94 -40.66 -8.81
CA ALA A 26 0.97 -41.51 -9.51
C ALA A 26 -0.45 -41.50 -8.90
N GLY A 27 -0.68 -40.79 -7.79
CA GLY A 27 -1.98 -40.74 -7.10
C GLY A 27 -2.40 -42.03 -6.38
N LEU A 28 -1.48 -42.99 -6.23
CA LEU A 28 -1.71 -44.28 -5.55
C LEU A 28 -1.59 -44.17 -4.03
N ALA A 29 -0.79 -43.21 -3.54
CA ALA A 29 -0.55 -42.96 -2.12
C ALA A 29 -1.08 -41.58 -1.69
N PRO A 30 -1.55 -41.42 -0.43
CA PRO A 30 -2.06 -40.14 0.05
C PRO A 30 -0.98 -39.06 0.08
N ALA A 31 -1.40 -37.82 -0.21
CA ALA A 31 -0.55 -36.64 -0.21
C ALA A 31 0.09 -36.40 1.16
N LYS A 32 1.26 -35.74 1.14
CA LYS A 32 1.94 -35.37 2.38
C LYS A 32 1.20 -34.21 3.05
N VAL A 33 0.98 -34.29 4.35
CA VAL A 33 0.28 -33.26 5.11
C VAL A 33 1.28 -32.34 5.80
N ASP A 34 1.11 -31.03 5.65
CA ASP A 34 1.88 -29.96 6.31
C ASP A 34 1.50 -29.86 7.81
N GLU A 35 2.23 -29.05 8.59
CA GLU A 35 1.95 -28.74 9.99
C GLU A 35 0.56 -28.13 10.22
N ASP A 36 0.02 -27.39 9.23
CA ASP A 36 -1.32 -26.79 9.28
C ASP A 36 -2.44 -27.75 8.84
N GLY A 37 -2.14 -29.03 8.61
CA GLY A 37 -3.12 -29.99 8.10
C GLY A 37 -3.45 -29.83 6.61
N LYS A 38 -2.66 -29.04 5.87
CA LYS A 38 -2.84 -28.83 4.42
C LYS A 38 -2.08 -29.88 3.62
N GLU A 39 -2.73 -30.46 2.64
CA GLU A 39 -2.09 -31.38 1.70
C GLU A 39 -1.11 -30.65 0.79
N ILE A 40 0.11 -31.17 0.70
CA ILE A 40 1.16 -30.68 -0.19
C ILE A 40 1.04 -31.47 -1.49
N ASN A 41 0.82 -30.76 -2.59
CA ASN A 41 0.73 -31.37 -3.91
C ASN A 41 2.01 -32.18 -4.24
N PRO A 42 1.89 -33.49 -4.55
CA PRO A 42 3.02 -34.36 -4.88
C PRO A 42 3.91 -33.88 -6.04
N HIS A 43 3.38 -33.08 -6.98
CA HIS A 43 4.13 -32.55 -8.12
C HIS A 43 4.98 -31.31 -7.79
N ILE A 44 4.95 -30.80 -6.56
CA ILE A 44 5.83 -29.69 -6.15
C ILE A 44 7.24 -30.26 -5.95
N PRO A 45 8.26 -29.75 -6.67
CA PRO A 45 9.63 -30.23 -6.52
C PRO A 45 10.11 -30.18 -5.06
N GLN A 46 10.91 -31.17 -4.65
CA GLN A 46 11.37 -31.34 -3.26
C GLN A 46 12.05 -30.09 -2.67
N TYR A 47 12.80 -29.34 -3.48
CA TYR A 47 13.47 -28.11 -3.04
C TYR A 47 12.52 -26.94 -2.76
N MET A 48 11.30 -26.94 -3.31
CA MET A 48 10.29 -25.92 -3.03
C MET A 48 9.42 -26.27 -1.81
N SER A 49 9.24 -27.56 -1.52
CA SER A 49 8.45 -28.04 -0.38
C SER A 49 9.25 -28.15 0.92
N SER A 50 10.57 -28.35 0.82
CA SER A 50 11.47 -28.34 1.98
C SER A 50 11.69 -26.91 2.47
N ALA A 51 11.42 -26.68 3.75
CA ALA A 51 11.67 -25.39 4.37
C ALA A 51 13.20 -25.21 4.60
N PRO A 52 13.76 -24.03 4.28
CA PRO A 52 15.15 -23.72 4.59
C PRO A 52 15.49 -23.83 6.09
N TRP A 53 16.74 -24.18 6.40
CA TRP A 53 17.21 -24.46 7.77
C TRP A 53 16.95 -23.32 8.77
N TYR A 54 16.99 -22.05 8.32
CA TYR A 54 16.80 -20.88 9.16
C TYR A 54 15.36 -20.66 9.62
N LEU A 55 14.39 -21.39 9.05
CA LEU A 55 12.98 -21.33 9.48
C LEU A 55 12.63 -22.38 10.55
N ASN A 56 13.60 -23.21 10.97
CA ASN A 56 13.44 -24.24 12.01
C ASN A 56 12.21 -25.14 11.85
N ALA A 57 11.68 -25.29 10.63
CA ALA A 57 10.53 -26.15 10.37
C ALA A 57 11.01 -27.61 10.28
N VAL A 58 10.39 -28.47 11.08
CA VAL A 58 10.74 -29.90 11.17
C VAL A 58 10.08 -30.70 10.04
N ARG A 59 8.98 -30.18 9.50
CA ARG A 59 8.22 -30.79 8.41
C ARG A 59 8.30 -29.94 7.14
N PRO A 60 8.23 -30.55 5.94
CA PRO A 60 8.10 -29.78 4.71
C PRO A 60 6.78 -29.01 4.76
N SER A 61 6.87 -27.73 4.43
CA SER A 61 5.78 -26.77 4.54
C SER A 61 5.84 -25.76 3.43
N LEU A 62 4.68 -25.31 2.94
CA LEU A 62 4.61 -24.25 1.94
C LEU A 62 4.47 -22.86 2.57
N LYS A 63 4.61 -22.75 3.90
CA LYS A 63 4.54 -21.50 4.65
C LYS A 63 5.60 -20.49 4.20
N HIS A 64 6.81 -20.97 3.94
CA HIS A 64 7.95 -20.13 3.56
C HIS A 64 7.81 -19.53 2.15
N GLN A 65 7.00 -20.15 1.29
CA GLN A 65 6.66 -19.63 -0.04
C GLN A 65 5.52 -18.60 0.02
N ARG A 66 4.76 -18.54 1.13
CA ARG A 66 3.70 -17.55 1.28
C ARG A 66 4.29 -16.17 1.54
N LYS A 67 3.57 -15.15 1.08
CA LYS A 67 3.90 -13.77 1.38
C LYS A 67 3.78 -13.53 2.88
N TRP A 68 4.93 -13.34 3.53
CA TRP A 68 5.04 -13.16 4.99
C TRP A 68 4.67 -11.75 5.46
N LYS A 69 4.66 -10.76 4.57
CA LYS A 69 4.19 -9.40 4.85
C LYS A 69 2.86 -9.16 4.12
N SER A 70 1.81 -8.84 4.86
CA SER A 70 0.63 -8.20 4.28
C SER A 70 1.04 -6.86 3.66
N ASP A 71 0.58 -6.55 2.45
CA ASP A 71 0.84 -5.25 1.84
C ASP A 71 0.26 -4.16 2.73
N PRO A 72 1.08 -3.26 3.30
CA PRO A 72 0.58 -2.25 4.23
C PRO A 72 -0.26 -1.15 3.58
N ASN A 73 -0.44 -1.17 2.25
CA ASN A 73 -0.47 0.08 1.51
C ASN A 73 -1.60 0.20 0.49
N TYR A 74 -2.80 -0.20 0.88
CA TYR A 74 -4.01 0.14 0.14
C TYR A 74 -4.70 1.36 0.80
N THR A 75 -3.96 2.42 1.09
CA THR A 75 -4.58 3.66 1.56
C THR A 75 -5.24 4.35 0.37
N LYS A 76 -6.58 4.34 0.34
CA LYS A 76 -7.39 5.12 -0.62
C LYS A 76 -7.42 6.62 -0.30
N SER A 77 -6.68 7.07 0.71
CA SER A 77 -6.62 8.47 1.11
C SER A 77 -5.77 9.25 0.12
N TRP A 78 -6.36 10.30 -0.44
CA TRP A 78 -5.66 11.27 -1.28
C TRP A 78 -5.27 12.50 -0.45
N ASN A 79 -4.26 13.24 -0.89
CA ASN A 79 -3.81 14.46 -0.21
C ASN A 79 -4.96 15.48 -0.12
N ASP A 80 -5.14 16.08 1.06
CA ASP A 80 -6.12 17.16 1.27
C ASP A 80 -5.65 18.43 0.55
N ARG A 81 -6.05 18.60 -0.72
CA ARG A 81 -5.67 19.78 -1.51
C ARG A 81 -6.25 21.05 -0.90
N GLY A 82 -5.37 22.00 -0.59
CA GLY A 82 -5.77 23.30 -0.04
C GLY A 82 -6.11 23.28 1.45
N ALA A 83 -5.86 22.18 2.17
CA ALA A 83 -6.01 22.16 3.61
C ALA A 83 -4.98 23.07 4.29
N LYS A 84 -5.49 23.94 5.16
CA LYS A 84 -4.73 24.92 5.92
C LYS A 84 -4.71 24.48 7.38
N ILE A 85 -3.53 24.51 8.01
CA ILE A 85 -3.36 24.05 9.40
C ILE A 85 -3.48 25.24 10.35
N PHE A 86 -2.61 26.23 10.19
CA PHE A 86 -2.42 27.30 11.16
C PHE A 86 -2.28 28.64 10.46
N LEU A 87 -2.91 29.68 10.99
CA LEU A 87 -2.77 31.05 10.51
C LEU A 87 -1.99 31.86 11.55
N PRO A 88 -0.73 32.23 11.28
CA PRO A 88 0.03 33.08 12.19
C PRO A 88 -0.42 34.54 12.15
N ASP A 89 -0.51 35.18 13.33
CA ASP A 89 -0.83 36.61 13.45
C ASP A 89 0.35 37.54 13.09
N LYS A 90 1.58 37.02 13.14
CA LYS A 90 2.82 37.77 12.91
C LYS A 90 3.83 36.94 12.11
N TYR A 91 4.72 37.62 11.40
CA TYR A 91 5.76 36.96 10.61
C TYR A 91 6.72 36.15 11.49
N GLY A 92 6.85 34.85 11.18
CA GLY A 92 7.79 33.95 11.83
C GLY A 92 9.18 33.97 11.18
N LYS A 93 10.25 33.79 11.98
CA LYS A 93 11.60 33.64 11.44
C LYS A 93 11.68 32.35 10.63
N GLY A 94 12.17 32.44 9.40
CA GLY A 94 12.25 31.30 8.48
C GLY A 94 11.01 31.11 7.61
N ALA A 95 9.96 31.93 7.80
CA ALA A 95 8.82 31.95 6.90
C ALA A 95 9.12 32.63 5.56
N CYS A 96 8.33 32.30 4.54
CA CYS A 96 8.35 32.91 3.22
C CYS A 96 8.32 34.44 3.32
N GLN A 97 9.30 35.10 2.72
CA GLN A 97 9.42 36.57 2.81
C GLN A 97 8.26 37.32 2.13
N ASN A 98 7.59 36.66 1.18
CA ASN A 98 6.47 37.23 0.43
C ASN A 98 5.15 37.12 1.22
N CYS A 99 4.70 35.90 1.50
CA CYS A 99 3.39 35.63 2.09
C CYS A 99 3.42 35.30 3.59
N GLY A 100 4.57 34.96 4.17
CA GLY A 100 4.69 34.65 5.60
C GLY A 100 4.32 33.24 6.04
N SER A 101 4.04 32.31 5.11
CA SER A 101 3.88 30.87 5.42
C SER A 101 5.23 30.19 5.69
N MET A 102 5.26 29.20 6.58
CA MET A 102 6.46 28.41 6.91
C MET A 102 6.66 27.19 6.01
N THR A 103 5.74 26.89 5.08
CA THR A 103 5.80 25.65 4.27
C THR A 103 6.68 25.72 3.04
N HIS A 104 7.07 26.92 2.60
CA HIS A 104 7.80 27.12 1.36
C HIS A 104 8.68 28.38 1.38
N ASP A 105 9.60 28.47 0.42
CA ASP A 105 10.45 29.63 0.21
C ASP A 105 9.79 30.68 -0.70
N SER A 106 10.30 31.92 -0.66
CA SER A 106 9.79 33.03 -1.49
C SER A 106 9.79 32.75 -2.99
N LYS A 107 10.69 31.89 -3.48
CA LYS A 107 10.75 31.50 -4.90
C LYS A 107 9.65 30.53 -5.32
N LEU A 108 9.16 29.71 -4.38
CA LEU A 108 8.10 28.72 -4.61
C LEU A 108 6.74 29.24 -4.10
N CYS A 109 6.65 30.54 -3.83
CA CYS A 109 5.44 31.15 -3.33
C CYS A 109 4.34 31.15 -4.39
N MET A 110 3.19 30.60 -4.05
CA MET A 110 2.00 30.61 -4.90
C MET A 110 1.28 31.96 -4.90
N GLU A 111 1.54 32.79 -3.87
CA GLU A 111 0.98 34.14 -3.78
C GLU A 111 1.71 35.10 -4.71
N ARG A 112 0.96 36.08 -5.22
CA ARG A 112 1.50 37.13 -6.09
C ARG A 112 2.71 37.80 -5.41
N PRO A 113 3.85 37.98 -6.11
CA PRO A 113 5.00 38.71 -5.56
C PRO A 113 4.62 40.13 -5.15
N GLN A 114 4.81 40.45 -3.86
CA GLN A 114 4.52 41.76 -3.29
C GLN A 114 5.74 42.68 -3.41
N LYS A 115 5.49 43.99 -3.55
CA LYS A 115 6.55 45.02 -3.55
C LYS A 115 7.28 45.09 -2.20
N MET A 116 6.50 45.01 -1.11
CA MET A 116 7.00 44.84 0.25
C MET A 116 6.29 43.61 0.81
N GLY A 117 7.01 42.52 0.99
CA GLY A 117 6.46 41.26 1.49
C GLY A 117 6.15 41.27 2.99
N ALA A 118 5.44 40.23 3.43
CA ALA A 118 4.99 40.04 4.82
C ALA A 118 6.11 40.15 5.86
N LYS A 119 7.36 39.88 5.49
CA LYS A 119 8.54 40.04 6.36
C LYS A 119 8.68 41.45 6.94
N TRP A 120 8.34 42.49 6.16
CA TRP A 120 8.51 43.88 6.57
C TRP A 120 7.20 44.53 7.00
N THR A 121 6.08 44.12 6.39
CA THR A 121 4.77 44.74 6.63
C THR A 121 3.99 44.06 7.76
N ASN A 122 4.26 42.78 8.08
CA ASN A 122 3.43 41.95 8.96
C ASN A 122 1.94 41.95 8.60
N THR A 123 1.59 42.27 7.36
CA THR A 123 0.22 42.28 6.86
C THR A 123 0.02 41.17 5.83
N HIS A 124 -1.22 40.68 5.72
CA HIS A 124 -1.61 39.63 4.77
C HIS A 124 -0.78 38.35 4.87
N ILE A 125 -0.67 37.80 6.09
CA ILE A 125 0.04 36.56 6.35
C ILE A 125 -0.80 35.38 5.85
N ALA A 126 -0.21 34.52 5.03
CA ALA A 126 -0.83 33.32 4.53
C ALA A 126 -0.79 32.20 5.58
N PRO A 127 -1.83 31.36 5.65
CA PRO A 127 -1.84 30.19 6.52
C PRO A 127 -0.88 29.11 6.01
N ASP A 128 -0.40 28.28 6.93
CA ASP A 128 0.45 27.14 6.63
C ASP A 128 -0.33 26.00 5.99
N GLU A 129 0.26 25.38 4.97
CA GLU A 129 -0.30 24.25 4.22
C GLU A 129 -0.05 22.91 4.95
N LYS A 130 -0.97 21.97 4.77
CA LYS A 130 -0.82 20.60 5.29
C LYS A 130 0.14 19.80 4.40
N ILE A 131 1.35 19.54 4.90
CA ILE A 131 2.33 18.69 4.23
C ILE A 131 2.15 17.25 4.72
N GLU A 132 1.72 16.37 3.82
CA GLU A 132 1.51 14.95 4.10
C GLU A 132 2.47 14.11 3.27
N THR A 133 3.02 13.05 3.86
CA THR A 133 3.84 12.07 3.14
C THR A 133 3.09 10.75 3.04
N PHE A 134 2.72 10.37 1.82
CA PHE A 134 2.07 9.09 1.54
C PHE A 134 3.05 8.17 0.83
N LYS A 135 3.05 6.90 1.22
CA LYS A 135 3.65 5.84 0.42
C LYS A 135 2.52 5.28 -0.43
N VAL A 136 2.62 5.33 -1.75
CA VAL A 136 1.60 4.82 -2.65
C VAL A 136 2.27 3.91 -3.67
N ASP A 137 1.61 2.81 -4.01
CA ASP A 137 2.07 1.89 -5.05
C ASP A 137 2.06 2.56 -6.43
N TYR A 138 2.70 1.93 -7.42
CA TYR A 138 2.86 2.48 -8.77
C TYR A 138 1.52 2.89 -9.40
N ASP A 139 0.51 2.01 -9.30
CA ASP A 139 -0.81 2.26 -9.85
C ASP A 139 -1.55 3.37 -9.09
N GLY A 140 -1.44 3.39 -7.77
CA GLY A 140 -2.11 4.40 -6.94
C GLY A 140 -1.58 5.83 -7.17
N GLN A 141 -0.33 6.00 -7.59
CA GLN A 141 0.20 7.32 -7.98
C GLN A 141 -0.38 7.82 -9.31
N ARG A 142 -0.85 6.90 -10.16
CA ARG A 142 -1.30 7.18 -11.54
C ARG A 142 -2.82 7.20 -11.67
N GLU A 143 -3.53 6.73 -10.66
CA GLU A 143 -4.99 6.76 -10.63
C GLU A 143 -5.49 8.22 -10.57
N ALA A 144 -5.84 8.77 -11.74
CA ALA A 144 -6.13 10.18 -11.92
C ALA A 144 -7.53 10.64 -11.42
N GLY A 145 -8.26 9.79 -10.67
CA GLY A 145 -9.74 9.86 -10.68
C GLY A 145 -10.48 9.79 -9.34
N MET A 146 -9.82 9.88 -8.18
CA MET A 146 -10.51 9.61 -6.90
C MET A 146 -11.36 10.76 -6.30
N VAL A 147 -11.52 11.89 -7.00
CA VAL A 147 -12.23 13.04 -6.42
C VAL A 147 -13.47 13.42 -7.26
N THR A 148 -14.63 13.29 -6.60
CA THR A 148 -15.90 14.04 -6.76
C THR A 148 -16.80 13.88 -7.98
N LYS A 149 -16.47 13.08 -9.01
CA LYS A 149 -17.46 12.91 -10.12
C LYS A 149 -18.75 12.22 -9.66
N HIS A 150 -18.68 11.18 -8.82
CA HIS A 150 -19.87 10.40 -8.46
C HIS A 150 -20.88 11.15 -7.57
N GLN A 151 -20.45 12.22 -6.89
CA GLN A 151 -21.32 13.00 -5.98
C GLN A 151 -22.08 14.13 -6.69
N LEU A 152 -21.57 14.64 -7.82
CA LEU A 152 -22.20 15.72 -8.59
C LEU A 152 -23.12 15.20 -9.70
N MET A 153 -22.90 13.96 -10.17
CA MET A 153 -23.75 13.34 -11.20
C MET A 153 -25.24 13.24 -10.81
N PRO A 154 -25.61 12.86 -9.57
CA PRO A 154 -27.01 12.81 -9.17
C PRO A 154 -27.69 14.17 -9.22
N GLU A 155 -27.04 15.24 -8.76
CA GLU A 155 -27.61 16.60 -8.75
C GLU A 155 -27.77 17.17 -10.16
N LEU A 156 -26.79 16.94 -11.05
CA LEU A 156 -26.91 17.32 -12.47
C LEU A 156 -28.06 16.57 -13.15
N SER A 157 -28.21 15.27 -12.87
CA SER A 157 -29.29 14.47 -13.44
C SER A 157 -30.68 14.88 -12.94
N LYS A 158 -30.77 15.38 -11.70
CA LYS A 158 -32.01 15.92 -11.14
C LYS A 158 -32.37 17.25 -11.80
N GLY A 159 -31.39 18.13 -12.03
CA GLY A 159 -31.57 19.40 -12.74
C GLY A 159 -32.10 19.19 -14.17
N MET A 160 -31.47 18.31 -14.95
CA MET A 160 -31.92 17.99 -16.31
C MET A 160 -33.36 17.43 -16.35
N LYS A 161 -33.74 16.61 -15.37
CA LYS A 161 -35.10 16.08 -15.27
C LYS A 161 -36.13 17.14 -14.87
N GLN A 162 -35.72 18.18 -14.12
CA GLN A 162 -36.59 19.31 -13.80
C GLN A 162 -36.80 20.21 -15.01
N GLU A 163 -35.75 20.47 -15.80
CA GLU A 163 -35.83 21.23 -17.04
C GLU A 163 -36.73 20.56 -18.08
N MET A 164 -36.56 19.25 -18.30
CA MET A 164 -37.46 18.49 -19.20
C MET A 164 -38.94 18.54 -18.77
N LYS A 165 -39.22 18.50 -17.47
CA LYS A 165 -40.59 18.61 -16.95
C LYS A 165 -41.18 20.00 -17.12
N LEU A 166 -40.34 21.04 -17.08
CA LEU A 166 -40.77 22.42 -17.31
C LEU A 166 -41.10 22.64 -18.79
N GLU A 167 -40.27 22.10 -19.69
CA GLU A 167 -40.50 22.14 -21.15
C GLU A 167 -41.75 21.36 -21.59
N GLU A 168 -42.06 20.23 -20.93
CA GLU A 168 -43.30 19.48 -21.19
C GLU A 168 -44.57 20.17 -20.63
N SER A 169 -44.41 21.17 -19.76
CA SER A 169 -45.51 21.89 -19.11
C SER A 169 -45.88 23.21 -19.76
N THR A 170 -45.12 23.65 -20.77
CA THR A 170 -45.39 24.82 -21.64
C THR A 170 -46.00 24.38 -22.96
#